data_AF-A0A5K7X8R7-F1
#
_entry.id   AF-A0A5K7X8R7-F1
#
_cell.length_a   1.000
_cell.length_b   1.000
_cell.length_c   1.000
_cell.angle_alpha   90.00
_cell.angle_beta   90.00
_cell.angle_gamma   90.00
#
_symmetry.space_group_name_H-M   'P 1'
#
loop_
_entity.id
_entity.type
_entity.pdbx_description
1 polymer ?
#
loop_
_entity_poly.entity_id
_entity_poly.type
_entity_poly.pdbx_seq_one_letter_code
_entity_poly.pdbx_strand_id
1 'polypeptide(L)'
;MPLSFIRRPRFTLRALLVAMAALCVAMWLHLDWIARRRAALHDERVTATPILDASGIEPRPPWLLGWFGETGQSLLIVHGYDADADWLREQSRLARLFPEAEIRRAVAESIFNDPQSHDAEPLRNVTPHR
;
A
#
# COMPACT_ATOMS: atom_id res chain seq x y z
N MET A 1 -33.63 36.52 -39.01
CA MET A 1 -33.05 35.44 -38.19
C MET A 1 -32.74 36.01 -36.81
N PRO A 2 -33.55 35.77 -35.76
CA PRO A 2 -33.25 36.30 -34.43
C PRO A 2 -32.25 35.38 -33.72
N LEU A 3 -31.04 35.90 -33.49
CA LEU A 3 -30.03 35.33 -32.61
C LEU A 3 -30.41 35.63 -31.15
N SER A 4 -31.43 34.95 -30.63
CA SER A 4 -31.88 35.14 -29.24
C SER A 4 -31.49 33.95 -28.37
N PHE A 5 -30.21 33.84 -28.00
CA PHE A 5 -29.79 32.89 -26.97
C PHE A 5 -28.61 33.38 -26.12
N ILE A 6 -28.57 34.67 -25.76
CA ILE A 6 -27.69 35.14 -24.69
C ILE A 6 -28.41 34.89 -23.36
N ARG A 7 -28.39 33.62 -22.92
CA ARG A 7 -28.74 33.26 -21.53
C ARG A 7 -27.77 33.97 -20.61
N ARG A 8 -28.30 34.71 -19.63
CA ARG A 8 -27.55 35.52 -18.66
C ARG A 8 -26.39 34.71 -18.03
N PRO A 9 -25.11 35.04 -18.26
CA PRO A 9 -23.95 34.24 -17.84
C PRO A 9 -23.64 34.34 -16.33
N ARG A 10 -24.49 35.02 -15.56
CA ARG A 10 -24.26 35.28 -14.13
C ARG A 10 -24.35 33.99 -13.30
N PHE A 11 -25.21 33.07 -13.71
CA PHE A 11 -25.36 31.77 -13.05
C PHE A 11 -24.22 30.80 -13.41
N THR A 12 -23.73 30.84 -14.65
CA THR A 12 -22.63 29.96 -15.09
C THR A 12 -21.32 30.33 -14.41
N LEU A 13 -21.03 31.61 -14.19
CA LEU A 13 -19.79 32.04 -13.53
C LEU A 13 -19.74 31.62 -12.06
N ARG A 14 -20.86 31.72 -11.33
CA ARG A 14 -20.94 31.23 -9.93
C ARG A 14 -20.77 29.71 -9.85
N ALA A 15 -21.46 28.97 -10.72
CA ALA A 15 -21.32 27.52 -10.78
C ALA A 15 -19.87 27.11 -11.11
N LEU A 16 -19.23 27.80 -12.05
CA LEU A 16 -17.82 27.56 -12.40
C LEU A 16 -16.88 27.80 -11.21
N LEU A 17 -17.07 28.89 -10.46
CA LEU A 17 -16.27 29.18 -9.27
C LEU A 17 -16.45 28.11 -8.19
N VAL A 18 -17.68 27.65 -7.95
CA VAL A 18 -17.95 26.56 -7.00
C VAL A 18 -17.30 25.26 -7.47
N ALA A 19 -17.38 24.93 -8.76
CA ALA A 19 -16.73 23.75 -9.33
C ALA A 19 -15.20 23.82 -9.21
N MET A 20 -14.60 24.99 -9.49
CA MET A 20 -13.17 25.22 -9.31
C MET A 20 -12.74 25.09 -7.85
N ALA A 21 -13.49 25.67 -6.92
CA ALA A 21 -13.20 25.54 -5.49
C ALA A 21 -13.28 24.08 -5.03
N ALA A 22 -14.32 23.34 -5.45
CA ALA A 22 -14.46 21.92 -5.16
C ALA A 22 -13.29 21.10 -5.73
N LEU A 23 -12.86 21.40 -6.96
CA LEU A 23 -11.69 20.77 -7.58
C LEU A 23 -10.41 21.06 -6.80
N CYS A 24 -10.18 22.30 -6.35
CA CYS A 24 -9.04 22.66 -5.53
C CYS A 24 -9.02 21.91 -4.19
N VAL A 25 -10.18 21.79 -3.52
CA VAL A 25 -10.30 21.04 -2.28
C VAL A 25 -10.05 19.54 -2.51
N ALA A 26 -10.62 18.96 -3.57
CA ALA A 26 -10.37 17.57 -3.93
C ALA A 26 -8.89 17.31 -4.19
N MET A 27 -8.23 18.20 -4.94
CA MET A 27 -6.79 18.11 -5.22
C MET A 27 -5.96 18.21 -3.94
N TRP A 28 -6.31 19.14 -3.05
CA TRP A 28 -5.66 19.28 -1.75
C TRP A 28 -5.75 17.99 -0.92
N LEU A 29 -6.94 17.40 -0.82
CA LEU A 29 -7.15 16.15 -0.10
C LEU A 29 -6.31 14.99 -0.67
N HIS A 30 -6.18 14.91 -2.00
CA HIS A 30 -5.34 13.91 -2.65
C HIS A 30 -3.85 14.13 -2.36
N LEU A 31 -3.36 15.38 -2.44
CA LEU A 31 -1.96 15.69 -2.14
C LEU A 31 -1.62 15.43 -0.67
N ASP A 32 -2.50 15.81 0.25
CA ASP A 32 -2.34 15.54 1.68
C ASP A 32 -2.30 14.04 1.97
N TRP A 33 -3.17 13.26 1.34
CA TRP A 33 -3.15 11.80 1.46
C TRP A 33 -1.84 11.19 0.94
N ILE A 34 -1.33 11.62 -0.21
CA ILE A 34 -0.03 11.17 -0.75
C ILE A 34 1.11 11.55 0.20
N ALA A 35 1.12 12.79 0.72
CA ALA A 35 2.13 13.25 1.66
C ALA A 35 2.16 12.37 2.93
N ARG A 36 0.99 12.02 3.48
CA ARG A 36 0.90 11.12 4.64
C ARG A 36 1.38 9.71 4.32
N ARG A 37 1.12 9.18 3.12
CA ARG A 37 1.65 7.87 2.69
C ARG A 37 3.16 7.88 2.64
N ARG A 38 3.77 8.89 2.00
CA ARG A 38 5.23 9.03 1.94
C ARG A 38 5.85 9.18 3.33
N ALA A 39 5.22 9.96 4.21
CA ALA A 39 5.67 10.12 5.58
C ALA A 39 5.62 8.80 6.37
N ALA A 40 4.57 7.98 6.16
CA ALA A 40 4.48 6.67 6.78
C ALA A 40 5.53 5.68 6.25
N LEU A 41 5.92 5.77 4.98
CA LEU A 41 6.99 4.95 4.40
C LEU A 41 8.39 5.39 4.81
N HIS A 42 8.56 6.66 5.18
CA HIS A 42 9.81 7.18 5.73
C HIS A 42 9.97 6.85 7.24
N ASP A 43 8.91 6.35 7.88
CA ASP A 43 9.00 5.86 9.25
C ASP A 43 9.78 4.54 9.26
N GLU A 44 10.92 4.49 9.96
CA GLU A 44 11.79 3.31 10.05
C GLU A 44 11.07 2.08 10.62
N ARG A 45 9.89 2.28 11.21
CA ARG A 45 9.01 1.22 11.71
C ARG A 45 8.20 0.51 10.64
N VAL A 46 8.07 1.06 9.44
CA VAL A 46 7.24 0.48 8.38
C VAL A 46 8.09 0.11 7.19
N THR A 47 8.26 -1.19 6.95
CA THR A 47 8.91 -1.70 5.75
C THR A 47 7.86 -2.03 4.71
N ALA A 48 7.83 -1.26 3.63
CA ALA A 48 7.03 -1.61 2.48
C ALA A 48 7.78 -2.62 1.62
N THR A 49 7.15 -3.76 1.38
CA THR A 49 7.70 -4.78 0.49
C THR A 49 6.92 -4.73 -0.82
N PRO A 50 7.56 -4.38 -1.93
CA PRO A 50 6.97 -4.58 -3.25
C PRO A 50 6.99 -6.08 -3.51
N ILE A 51 5.98 -6.79 -3.00
CA ILE A 51 5.77 -8.18 -3.39
C ILE A 51 5.29 -8.11 -4.84
N LEU A 52 6.18 -8.44 -5.77
CA LEU A 52 5.77 -8.89 -7.07
C LEU A 52 4.84 -10.08 -6.83
N ASP A 53 3.64 -10.05 -7.40
CA ASP A 53 2.74 -11.20 -7.39
C ASP A 53 3.49 -12.47 -7.85
N ALA A 54 2.99 -13.67 -7.57
CA ALA A 54 3.64 -14.93 -8.01
C ALA A 54 3.90 -14.98 -9.53
N SER A 55 3.22 -14.11 -10.27
CA SER A 55 3.35 -13.83 -11.70
C SER A 55 4.46 -12.83 -12.09
N GLY A 56 5.17 -12.22 -11.13
CA GLY A 56 6.15 -11.16 -11.37
C GLY A 56 5.53 -9.80 -11.71
N ILE A 57 4.22 -9.61 -11.45
CA ILE A 57 3.51 -8.37 -11.80
C ILE A 57 3.50 -7.42 -10.59
N GLU A 58 3.92 -6.19 -10.84
CA GLU A 58 3.89 -5.11 -9.86
C GLU A 58 2.43 -4.76 -9.50
N PRO A 59 2.08 -4.67 -8.20
CA PRO A 59 0.72 -4.37 -7.79
C PRO A 59 0.29 -3.02 -8.35
N ARG A 60 -0.78 -3.02 -9.16
CA ARG A 60 -1.30 -1.78 -9.76
C ARG A 60 -1.82 -0.86 -8.66
N PRO A 61 -1.28 0.36 -8.53
CA PRO A 61 -1.76 1.31 -7.55
C PRO A 61 -3.22 1.68 -7.86
N PRO A 62 -4.05 1.95 -6.84
CA PRO A 62 -5.42 2.36 -7.07
C PRO A 62 -5.51 3.65 -7.90
N TRP A 63 -6.02 3.51 -9.12
CA TRP A 63 -6.63 4.49 -10.04
C TRP A 63 -5.88 5.84 -10.14
N LEU A 64 -6.03 6.70 -9.14
CA LEU A 64 -5.44 8.05 -9.09
C LEU A 64 -3.97 8.04 -8.66
N LEU A 65 -3.55 7.12 -7.79
CA LEU A 65 -2.15 7.02 -7.35
C LEU A 65 -1.20 6.79 -8.53
N GLY A 66 -1.61 5.95 -9.47
CA GLY A 66 -0.83 5.69 -10.69
C GLY A 66 -0.64 6.93 -11.56
N TRP A 67 -1.62 7.85 -11.58
CA TRP A 67 -1.49 9.12 -12.31
C TRP A 67 -0.49 10.08 -11.66
N PHE A 68 -0.28 9.96 -10.34
CA PHE A 68 0.73 10.73 -9.60
C PHE A 68 2.11 10.05 -9.55
N GLY A 69 2.28 8.91 -10.23
CA GLY A 69 3.54 8.16 -10.25
C GLY A 69 3.87 7.46 -8.92
N GLU A 70 2.88 7.26 -8.05
CA GLU A 70 3.05 6.50 -6.81
C GLU A 70 3.02 5.00 -7.08
N THR A 71 3.92 4.26 -6.42
CA THR A 71 3.96 2.80 -6.51
C THR A 71 2.91 2.16 -5.60
N GLY A 72 2.31 1.07 -6.08
CA GLY A 72 1.43 0.24 -5.26
C GLY A 72 2.25 -0.52 -4.22
N GLN A 73 1.75 -0.60 -3.00
CA GLN A 73 2.37 -1.41 -1.95
C GLN A 73 1.43 -2.57 -1.65
N SER A 74 1.86 -3.80 -1.94
CA SER A 74 1.05 -5.00 -1.68
C SER A 74 1.17 -5.49 -0.24
N LEU A 75 2.33 -5.28 0.39
CA LEU A 75 2.59 -5.68 1.77
C LEU A 75 3.31 -4.58 2.56
N LEU A 76 2.77 -4.28 3.74
CA LEU A 76 3.41 -3.44 4.75
C LEU A 76 3.74 -4.30 5.98
N ILE A 77 5.03 -4.35 6.32
CA ILE A 77 5.53 -5.01 7.53
C ILE A 77 5.83 -3.92 8.56
N VAL A 78 5.15 -3.97 9.70
CA VAL A 78 5.30 -2.97 10.77
C VAL A 78 6.06 -3.57 11.94
N HIS A 79 7.10 -2.88 12.38
CA HIS A 79 8.01 -3.30 13.45
C HIS A 79 7.76 -2.55 14.75
N GLY A 80 8.13 -3.16 15.89
CA GLY A 80 8.29 -2.45 17.16
C GLY A 80 7.00 -2.18 17.95
N TYR A 81 5.91 -2.89 17.67
CA TYR A 81 4.73 -2.90 18.54
C TYR A 81 4.70 -4.21 19.30
N ASP A 82 4.89 -4.17 20.62
CA ASP A 82 4.79 -5.34 21.51
C ASP A 82 3.40 -5.44 22.15
N ALA A 83 2.74 -4.30 22.37
CA ALA A 83 1.38 -4.24 22.90
C ALA A 83 0.32 -4.34 21.79
N ASP A 84 -0.64 -5.25 21.95
CA ASP A 84 -1.71 -5.48 20.96
C ASP A 84 -2.61 -4.25 20.76
N ALA A 85 -2.83 -3.44 21.79
CA ALA A 85 -3.65 -2.23 21.70
C ALA A 85 -3.04 -1.17 20.78
N ASP A 86 -1.72 -0.98 20.84
CA ASP A 86 -1.01 -0.03 19.98
C ASP A 86 -0.89 -0.56 18.56
N TRP A 87 -0.69 -1.88 18.41
CA TRP A 87 -0.74 -2.56 17.12
C TRP A 87 -2.09 -2.37 16.42
N LEU A 88 -3.22 -2.60 17.10
CA LEU A 88 -4.57 -2.45 16.53
C LEU A 88 -4.85 -1.02 16.06
N ARG A 89 -4.39 -0.02 16.83
CA ARG A 89 -4.49 1.40 16.44
C ARG A 89 -3.68 1.69 15.18
N GLU A 90 -2.45 1.20 15.13
CA GLU A 90 -1.55 1.44 14.02
C GLU A 90 -1.99 0.70 12.75
N GLN A 91 -2.42 -0.55 12.88
CA GLN A 91 -3.02 -1.32 11.80
C GLN A 91 -4.24 -0.59 11.22
N SER A 92 -5.12 -0.07 12.07
CA SER A 92 -6.30 0.69 11.64
C SER A 92 -5.93 2.01 10.94
N ARG A 93 -4.85 2.66 11.39
CA ARG A 93 -4.32 3.88 10.77
C ARG A 93 -3.79 3.56 9.37
N LEU A 94 -2.90 2.58 9.27
CA LEU A 94 -2.27 2.18 8.02
C LEU A 94 -3.28 1.61 7.01
N ALA A 95 -4.29 0.86 7.46
CA ALA A 95 -5.34 0.31 6.58
C ALA A 95 -6.15 1.41 5.88
N ARG A 96 -6.28 2.59 6.51
CA ARG A 96 -6.92 3.75 5.88
C ARG A 96 -5.99 4.47 4.88
N LEU A 97 -4.68 4.47 5.12
CA LEU A 97 -3.71 5.09 4.21
C LEU A 97 -3.40 4.20 2.99
N PHE A 98 -3.35 2.90 3.20
CA PHE A 98 -2.98 1.87 2.22
C PHE A 98 -4.09 0.80 2.13
N PRO A 99 -5.26 1.14 1.58
CA PRO A 99 -6.36 0.18 1.44
C PRO A 99 -6.03 -1.01 0.53
N GLU A 100 -5.01 -0.88 -0.32
CA GLU A 100 -4.52 -1.93 -1.21
C GLU A 100 -3.49 -2.87 -0.57
N ALA A 101 -2.89 -2.47 0.56
CA ALA A 101 -1.81 -3.21 1.18
C ALA A 101 -2.34 -4.19 2.23
N GLU A 102 -1.81 -5.41 2.23
CA GLU A 102 -1.92 -6.29 3.39
C GLU A 102 -0.98 -5.76 4.48
N ILE A 103 -1.47 -5.63 5.72
CA ILE A 103 -0.70 -5.09 6.84
C ILE A 103 -0.38 -6.22 7.81
N ARG A 104 0.90 -6.54 7.95
CA ARG A 104 1.40 -7.59 8.84
C ARG A 104 2.29 -6.99 9.92
N ARG A 105 2.19 -7.57 11.12
CA ARG A 105 3.11 -7.27 12.23
C ARG A 105 4.38 -8.07 12.01
N ALA A 106 5.54 -7.45 12.18
CA ALA A 106 6.78 -8.19 12.31
C ALA A 106 6.72 -8.92 13.66
N VAL A 107 6.28 -10.17 13.62
CA VAL A 107 6.49 -11.07 14.74
C VAL A 107 7.98 -11.40 14.68
N ALA A 108 8.72 -11.11 15.74
CA ALA A 108 10.08 -11.61 15.93
C ALA A 108 10.01 -13.13 16.14
N GLU A 109 9.53 -13.87 15.15
CA GLU A 109 9.39 -15.30 15.20
C GLU A 109 10.61 -15.93 14.52
N SER A 110 11.34 -16.65 15.35
CA SER A 110 12.56 -17.41 15.13
C SER A 110 12.41 -18.54 14.12
N ILE A 111 11.96 -18.25 12.89
CA ILE A 111 11.84 -19.24 11.81
C ILE A 111 13.22 -19.63 11.23
N PHE A 112 14.28 -18.90 11.59
CA PHE A 112 15.65 -19.16 11.14
C PHE A 112 16.49 -20.02 12.11
N ASN A 113 15.87 -20.80 12.99
CA ASN A 113 16.61 -21.71 13.88
C ASN A 113 16.02 -23.13 13.85
N ASP A 114 15.87 -23.69 12.66
CA ASP A 114 15.83 -25.14 12.50
C ASP A 114 17.10 -25.62 11.76
N PRO A 115 18.24 -25.78 12.46
CA PRO A 115 19.47 -26.34 11.89
C PRO A 115 19.39 -27.87 11.64
N GLN A 116 18.22 -28.51 11.71
CA GLN A 116 18.09 -29.96 11.77
C GLN A 116 17.68 -30.69 10.47
N SER A 117 17.91 -30.14 9.28
CA SER A 117 17.68 -30.89 8.02
C SER A 117 18.94 -31.58 7.44
N HIS A 118 20.05 -31.67 8.18
CA HIS A 118 21.33 -32.18 7.64
C HIS A 118 21.62 -33.67 7.92
N ASP A 119 20.74 -34.39 8.62
CA ASP A 119 20.95 -35.80 8.96
C ASP A 119 19.94 -36.73 8.24
N ALA A 120 19.97 -36.75 6.91
CA ALA A 120 19.42 -37.86 6.13
C ALA A 120 20.58 -38.75 5.64
N GLU A 121 20.75 -39.86 6.36
CA GLU A 121 21.67 -40.99 6.16
C GLU A 121 22.24 -41.20 4.74
N PRO A 122 23.56 -41.45 4.61
CA PRO A 122 24.11 -42.01 3.38
C PRO A 122 23.71 -43.49 3.28
N LEU A 123 22.94 -43.82 2.24
CA LEU A 123 22.58 -45.18 1.84
C LEU A 123 23.82 -46.10 1.85
N ARG A 124 23.87 -46.94 2.88
CA ARG A 124 24.91 -47.94 3.08
C ARG A 124 24.70 -49.07 2.04
N ASN A 125 25.60 -49.14 1.08
CA ASN A 125 25.71 -50.20 0.07
C ASN A 125 25.55 -51.60 0.71
N VAL A 126 24.52 -52.33 0.32
CA VAL A 126 24.38 -53.77 0.58
C VAL A 126 24.79 -54.51 -0.69
N THR A 127 26.01 -55.02 -0.69
CA THR A 127 26.49 -56.00 -1.67
C THR A 127 26.10 -57.39 -1.17
N PRO A 128 25.26 -58.18 -1.88
CA PRO A 128 25.09 -59.58 -1.54
C PRO A 128 26.18 -60.42 -2.23
N HIS A 129 27.11 -60.93 -1.43
CA HIS A 129 27.91 -62.11 -1.77
C HIS A 129 27.06 -63.36 -1.49
N ARG A 130 26.59 -64.05 -2.54
CA ARG A 130 26.85 -65.48 -2.76
C ARG A 130 26.25 -65.97 -4.07
#